data_AF-A0A8T3NL10-F1
#
_entry.id   AF-A0A8T3NL10-F1
#
_cell.length_a   1.000
_cell.length_b   1.000
_cell.length_c   1.000
_cell.angle_alpha   90.00
_cell.angle_beta   90.00
_cell.angle_gamma   90.00
#
_symmetry.space_group_name_H-M   'P 1'
#
loop_
_entity.id
_entity.type
_entity.pdbx_description
1 polymer ?
#
loop_
_entity_poly.entity_id
_entity_poly.type
_entity_poly.pdbx_seq_one_letter_code
_entity_poly.pdbx_strand_id
1 'polypeptide(L)'
;MVGKDVPLAPLQAIAGLSDDDLLGGLARLQAAEFLHEAALFPEPEYTFKHALTHEVVYGGLLQERRRTLHAHVVDAIEARYPDRPAEQAEGLAHHALRGEVWDKALLYARLAGERAAARSATRAVIAWFEQALAALARLPRD
;
A
#
# COMPACT_ATOMS: atom_id res chain seq x y z
N MET A 1 -0.42 3.05 -4.57
CA MET A 1 -1.56 2.16 -4.45
C MET A 1 -1.44 1.42 -3.15
N VAL A 2 -2.49 1.47 -2.31
CA VAL A 2 -2.96 0.21 -1.70
C VAL A 2 -3.18 -0.70 -2.90
N GLY A 3 -2.62 -1.91 -2.90
CA GLY A 3 -2.29 -2.70 -4.09
C GLY A 3 -3.39 -2.89 -5.14
N LYS A 4 -3.19 -3.84 -6.06
CA LYS A 4 -4.27 -4.19 -7.01
C LYS A 4 -5.56 -4.47 -6.24
N ASP A 5 -5.45 -5.08 -5.06
CA ASP A 5 -6.55 -5.36 -4.15
C ASP A 5 -6.36 -4.53 -2.87
N VAL A 6 -7.43 -3.84 -2.47
CA VAL A 6 -7.43 -2.87 -1.38
C VAL A 6 -8.42 -3.33 -0.32
N PRO A 7 -7.96 -3.80 0.85
CA PRO A 7 -8.87 -4.12 1.95
C PRO A 7 -9.64 -2.88 2.41
N LEU A 8 -10.87 -3.09 2.88
CA LEU A 8 -11.75 -2.01 3.34
C LEU A 8 -11.15 -1.21 4.52
N ALA A 9 -10.44 -1.88 5.44
CA ALA A 9 -9.93 -1.24 6.66
C ALA A 9 -8.94 -0.08 6.38
N PRO A 10 -7.93 -0.22 5.50
CA PRO A 10 -7.13 0.91 5.04
C PRO A 10 -7.95 2.03 4.40
N LEU A 11 -9.01 1.73 3.63
CA LEU A 11 -9.87 2.75 3.02
C LEU A 11 -10.59 3.57 4.09
N GLN A 12 -11.14 2.93 5.11
CA GLN A 12 -11.77 3.59 6.26
C GLN A 12 -10.80 4.53 6.96
N ALA A 13 -9.58 4.08 7.22
CA ALA A 13 -8.57 4.86 7.91
C ALA A 13 -8.13 6.13 7.13
N ILE A 14 -8.13 6.08 5.79
CA ILE A 14 -7.57 7.17 4.97
C ILE A 14 -8.62 8.05 4.29
N ALA A 15 -9.87 7.60 4.15
CA ALA A 15 -10.91 8.31 3.42
C ALA A 15 -11.31 9.63 4.10
N GLY A 16 -11.20 9.71 5.43
CA GLY A 16 -11.68 10.86 6.20
C GLY A 16 -13.20 11.04 6.08
N LEU A 17 -13.91 9.97 5.72
CA LEU A 17 -15.36 9.91 5.59
C LEU A 17 -15.94 9.10 6.76
N SER A 18 -17.24 9.26 7.02
CA SER A 18 -17.96 8.30 7.86
C SER A 18 -18.02 6.93 7.18
N ASP A 19 -18.19 5.86 7.95
CA ASP A 19 -18.32 4.50 7.39
C ASP A 19 -19.48 4.42 6.39
N ASP A 20 -20.62 5.05 6.70
CA ASP A 20 -21.78 5.07 5.82
C ASP A 20 -21.50 5.82 4.50
N ASP A 21 -20.81 6.96 4.56
CA ASP A 21 -20.45 7.73 3.36
C ASP A 21 -19.44 6.98 2.49
N LEU A 22 -18.47 6.31 3.13
CA LEU A 22 -17.49 5.48 2.43
C LEU A 22 -18.18 4.31 1.72
N LEU A 23 -19.00 3.54 2.45
CA LEU A 23 -19.72 2.39 1.90
C LEU A 23 -20.67 2.81 0.78
N GLY A 24 -21.39 3.93 0.95
CA GLY A 24 -22.23 4.51 -0.09
C GLY A 24 -21.44 5.01 -1.30
N GLY A 25 -20.21 5.49 -1.10
CA GLY A 25 -19.26 5.83 -2.17
C GLY A 25 -18.80 4.60 -2.94
N LEU A 26 -18.37 3.55 -2.24
CA LEU A 26 -17.93 2.28 -2.83
C LEU A 26 -19.05 1.61 -3.63
N ALA A 27 -20.27 1.56 -3.10
CA ALA A 27 -21.44 1.02 -3.79
C ALA A 27 -21.75 1.78 -5.09
N ARG A 28 -21.62 3.12 -5.09
CA ARG A 28 -21.77 3.93 -6.31
C ARG A 28 -20.69 3.64 -7.35
N LEU A 29 -19.43 3.47 -6.92
CA LEU A 29 -18.32 3.12 -7.80
C LEU A 29 -18.46 1.69 -8.37
N GLN A 30 -19.01 0.75 -7.59
CA GLN A 30 -19.35 -0.59 -8.07
C GLN A 30 -20.49 -0.56 -9.08
N ALA A 31 -21.59 0.16 -8.78
CA ALA A 31 -22.72 0.30 -9.69
C ALA A 31 -22.33 0.99 -11.01
N ALA A 32 -21.35 1.89 -10.98
CA ALA A 32 -20.77 2.53 -12.17
C ALA A 32 -19.65 1.71 -12.84
N GLU A 33 -19.44 0.46 -12.42
CA GLU A 33 -18.42 -0.47 -12.94
C GLU A 33 -16.96 0.03 -12.86
N PHE A 34 -16.66 0.94 -11.95
CA PHE A 34 -15.29 1.41 -11.73
C PHE A 34 -14.50 0.48 -10.79
N LEU A 35 -15.18 -0.08 -9.78
CA LEU A 35 -14.61 -1.02 -8.83
C LEU A 35 -15.35 -2.35 -8.88
N HIS A 36 -14.65 -3.43 -8.53
CA HIS A 36 -15.27 -4.71 -8.18
C HIS A 36 -14.68 -5.24 -6.88
N GLU A 37 -15.41 -6.13 -6.21
CA GLU A 37 -14.89 -6.90 -5.08
C GLU A 37 -13.91 -7.95 -5.59
N ALA A 38 -12.71 -7.97 -5.03
CA ALA A 38 -11.66 -8.95 -5.32
C ALA A 38 -11.75 -10.14 -4.38
N ALA A 39 -12.04 -9.88 -3.10
CA ALA A 39 -12.23 -10.89 -2.06
C ALA A 39 -13.27 -10.42 -1.03
N LEU A 40 -13.94 -11.37 -0.38
CA LEU A 40 -14.91 -11.10 0.70
C LEU A 40 -14.44 -11.63 2.06
N PHE A 41 -13.46 -12.54 2.06
CA PHE A 41 -12.93 -13.18 3.25
C PHE A 41 -11.41 -13.06 3.28
N PRO A 42 -10.80 -12.75 4.45
CA PRO A 42 -11.45 -12.50 5.74
C PRO A 42 -12.16 -11.14 5.85
N GLU A 43 -11.92 -10.21 4.93
CA GLU A 43 -12.61 -8.92 4.82
C GLU A 43 -12.82 -8.53 3.35
N PRO A 44 -13.73 -7.57 3.05
CA PRO A 44 -13.93 -7.09 1.69
C PRO A 44 -12.68 -6.38 1.15
N GLU A 45 -12.26 -6.79 -0.04
CA GLU A 45 -11.20 -6.16 -0.82
C GLU A 45 -11.79 -5.62 -2.12
N TYR A 46 -11.39 -4.40 -2.49
CA TYR A 46 -11.84 -3.74 -3.72
C TYR A 46 -10.68 -3.55 -4.68
N THR A 47 -10.95 -3.68 -5.97
CA THR A 47 -9.99 -3.42 -7.05
C THR A 47 -10.64 -2.66 -8.20
N PHE A 48 -9.83 -1.93 -8.97
CA PHE A 48 -10.30 -1.24 -10.17
C PHE A 48 -10.55 -2.23 -11.29
N LYS A 49 -11.73 -2.13 -11.92
CA LYS A 49 -12.09 -2.97 -13.07
C LYS A 49 -11.19 -2.74 -14.28
N HIS A 50 -10.73 -1.51 -14.48
CA HIS A 50 -9.90 -1.13 -15.62
C HIS A 50 -8.62 -0.42 -15.17
N ALA A 51 -7.47 -0.95 -15.57
CA ALA A 51 -6.16 -0.36 -15.28
C ALA A 51 -6.05 1.09 -15.78
N LEU A 52 -6.64 1.40 -16.94
CA LEU A 52 -6.62 2.76 -17.51
C LEU A 52 -7.39 3.78 -16.66
N THR A 53 -8.58 3.41 -16.15
CA THR A 53 -9.32 4.27 -15.21
C THR A 53 -8.48 4.57 -13.98
N HIS A 54 -7.84 3.54 -13.44
CA HIS A 54 -6.93 3.70 -12.31
C HIS A 54 -5.75 4.63 -12.66
N GLU A 55 -5.11 4.46 -13.82
CA GLU A 55 -4.01 5.33 -14.26
C GLU A 55 -4.43 6.78 -14.41
N VAL A 56 -5.62 7.06 -14.95
CA VAL A 56 -6.14 8.43 -15.09
C VAL A 56 -6.43 9.04 -13.73
N VAL A 57 -7.13 8.32 -12.84
CA VAL A 57 -7.46 8.82 -11.49
C VAL A 57 -6.18 9.03 -10.67
N TYR A 58 -5.28 8.05 -10.66
CA TYR A 58 -4.02 8.12 -9.93
C TYR A 58 -3.04 9.14 -10.53
N GLY A 59 -3.03 9.29 -11.85
CA GLY A 59 -2.26 10.29 -12.58
C GLY A 59 -2.77 11.72 -12.36
N GLY A 60 -4.07 11.90 -12.17
CA GLY A 60 -4.69 13.19 -11.87
C GLY A 60 -4.46 13.71 -10.45
N LEU A 61 -3.97 12.87 -9.52
CA LEU A 61 -3.62 13.30 -8.17
C LEU A 61 -2.27 14.01 -8.13
N LEU A 62 -2.22 15.13 -7.40
CA LEU A 62 -0.96 15.82 -7.09
C LEU A 62 0.03 14.86 -6.41
N GLN A 63 1.31 14.97 -6.77
CA GLN A 63 2.36 14.09 -6.24
C GLN A 63 2.41 14.06 -4.71
N GLU A 64 2.29 15.22 -4.07
CA GLU A 64 2.26 15.34 -2.60
C GLU A 64 1.06 14.59 -2.00
N ARG A 65 -0.13 14.70 -2.61
CA ARG A 65 -1.31 13.99 -2.14
C ARG A 65 -1.12 12.47 -2.23
N ARG A 66 -0.49 11.99 -3.31
CA ARG A 66 -0.16 10.56 -3.45
C ARG A 66 0.79 10.10 -2.36
N ARG A 67 1.82 10.91 -2.06
CA ARG A 67 2.77 10.64 -0.99
C ARG A 67 2.07 10.52 0.37
N THR A 68 1.23 11.49 0.72
CA THR A 68 0.46 11.46 1.98
C THR A 68 -0.44 10.23 2.07
N LEU A 69 -1.18 9.91 1.00
CA LEU A 69 -2.03 8.72 0.98
C LEU A 69 -1.22 7.44 1.20
N HIS A 70 -0.04 7.34 0.57
CA HIS A 70 0.84 6.20 0.76
C HIS A 70 1.36 6.08 2.19
N ALA A 71 1.75 7.19 2.83
CA ALA A 71 2.18 7.21 4.21
C ALA A 71 1.06 6.77 5.17
N HIS A 72 -0.16 7.29 5.01
CA HIS A 72 -1.29 6.90 5.83
C HIS A 72 -1.62 5.41 5.71
N VAL A 73 -1.40 4.80 4.55
CA VAL A 73 -1.60 3.36 4.39
C VAL A 73 -0.57 2.56 5.18
N VAL A 74 0.69 3.02 5.27
CA VAL A 74 1.68 2.39 6.14
C VAL A 74 1.17 2.37 7.57
N ASP A 75 0.73 3.51 8.07
CA ASP A 75 0.22 3.65 9.43
C ASP A 75 -1.03 2.77 9.68
N ALA A 76 -1.93 2.69 8.71
CA ALA A 76 -3.11 1.83 8.79
C ALA A 76 -2.77 0.33 8.82
N ILE A 77 -1.80 -0.11 8.01
CA ILE A 77 -1.34 -1.50 7.99
C ILE A 77 -0.65 -1.85 9.33
N GLU A 78 0.23 -0.97 9.83
CA GLU A 78 0.89 -1.16 11.13
C GLU A 78 -0.10 -1.23 12.29
N ALA A 79 -1.10 -0.33 12.31
CA ALA A 79 -2.13 -0.30 13.34
C ALA A 79 -3.01 -1.56 13.32
N ARG A 80 -3.26 -2.14 12.14
CA ARG A 80 -4.06 -3.36 12.00
C ARG A 80 -3.29 -4.63 12.32
N TYR A 81 -1.99 -4.67 12.04
CA TYR A 81 -1.13 -5.84 12.26
C TYR A 81 0.04 -5.53 13.20
N PRO A 82 -0.21 -5.05 14.43
CA PRO A 82 0.84 -4.56 15.33
C PRO A 82 1.85 -5.65 15.70
N ASP A 83 1.38 -6.90 15.84
CA ASP A 83 2.22 -8.03 16.22
C ASP A 83 2.85 -8.76 15.02
N ARG A 84 2.43 -8.42 13.80
CA ARG A 84 2.82 -9.15 12.57
C ARG A 84 3.18 -8.25 11.39
N PRO A 85 3.90 -7.13 11.57
CA PRO A 85 4.28 -6.28 10.44
C PRO A 85 5.19 -7.02 9.44
N ALA A 86 5.92 -8.04 9.89
CA ALA A 86 6.75 -8.88 9.03
C ALA A 86 5.96 -9.67 7.98
N GLU A 87 4.71 -10.05 8.26
CA GLU A 87 3.86 -10.73 7.29
C GLU A 87 3.44 -9.79 6.16
N GLN A 88 3.37 -8.49 6.44
CA GLN A 88 2.96 -7.42 5.52
C GLN A 88 4.16 -6.67 4.90
N ALA A 89 5.39 -7.17 5.07
CA ALA A 89 6.62 -6.44 4.75
C ALA A 89 6.68 -5.93 3.31
N GLU A 90 6.23 -6.70 2.32
CA GLU A 90 6.26 -6.29 0.90
C GLU A 90 5.29 -5.14 0.62
N GLY A 91 4.08 -5.19 1.19
CA GLY A 91 3.10 -4.11 1.11
C GLY A 91 3.58 -2.86 1.85
N LEU A 92 4.03 -3.02 3.09
CA LEU A 92 4.58 -1.92 3.90
C LEU A 92 5.77 -1.25 3.20
N ALA A 93 6.70 -2.02 2.63
CA ALA A 93 7.84 -1.49 1.86
C ALA A 93 7.38 -0.68 0.65
N HIS A 94 6.46 -1.24 -0.16
CA HIS A 94 5.89 -0.55 -1.32
C HIS A 94 5.29 0.80 -0.94
N HIS A 95 4.50 0.82 0.13
CA HIS A 95 3.83 2.02 0.60
C HIS A 95 4.78 3.04 1.19
N ALA A 96 5.71 2.62 2.04
CA ALA A 96 6.67 3.51 2.67
C ALA A 96 7.59 4.18 1.63
N LEU A 97 8.06 3.44 0.61
CA LEU A 97 8.86 4.02 -0.47
C LEU A 97 8.11 5.09 -1.26
N ARG A 98 6.84 4.84 -1.57
CA ARG A 98 5.99 5.78 -2.33
C ARG A 98 5.47 6.93 -1.48
N GLY A 99 5.38 6.73 -0.18
CA GLY A 99 5.07 7.74 0.84
C GLY A 99 6.29 8.53 1.30
N GLU A 100 7.48 8.19 0.81
CA GLU A 100 8.76 8.76 1.25
C GLU A 100 8.97 8.70 2.77
N VAL A 101 8.42 7.65 3.41
CA VAL A 101 8.63 7.37 4.84
C VAL A 101 9.91 6.54 4.95
N TRP A 102 11.06 7.21 4.79
CA TRP A 102 12.33 6.57 4.44
C TRP A 102 12.87 5.59 5.49
N ASP A 103 12.63 5.87 6.76
CA ASP A 103 12.96 5.01 7.90
C ASP A 103 12.18 3.69 7.82
N LYS A 104 10.86 3.76 7.63
CA LYS A 104 10.00 2.58 7.44
C LYS A 104 10.29 1.88 6.12
N ALA A 105 10.58 2.62 5.06
CA ALA A 105 10.92 2.07 3.75
C ALA A 105 12.19 1.21 3.81
N LEU A 106 13.23 1.70 4.49
CA LEU A 106 14.45 0.93 4.75
C LEU A 106 14.15 -0.33 5.55
N LEU A 107 13.43 -0.19 6.67
CA LEU A 107 13.07 -1.30 7.56
C LEU A 107 12.33 -2.41 6.80
N TYR A 108 11.25 -2.07 6.12
CA TYR A 108 10.37 -3.05 5.49
C TYR A 108 10.92 -3.60 4.19
N ALA A 109 11.66 -2.81 3.40
CA ALA A 109 12.34 -3.33 2.21
C ALA A 109 13.40 -4.37 2.60
N ARG A 110 14.16 -4.15 3.69
CA ARG A 110 15.10 -5.15 4.20
C ARG A 110 14.39 -6.44 4.59
N LEU A 111 13.29 -6.33 5.34
CA LEU A 111 12.51 -7.49 5.79
C LEU A 111 11.85 -8.25 4.63
N ALA A 112 11.37 -7.53 3.61
CA ALA A 112 10.87 -8.13 2.38
C ALA A 112 11.98 -8.88 1.62
N GLY A 113 13.20 -8.33 1.57
CA GLY A 113 14.38 -9.00 1.01
C GLY A 113 14.74 -10.29 1.76
N GLU A 114 14.75 -10.25 3.09
CA GLU A 114 15.01 -11.43 3.94
C GLU A 114 13.96 -12.54 3.71
N ARG A 115 12.67 -12.17 3.62
CA ARG A 115 11.59 -13.11 3.30
C ARG A 115 11.71 -13.68 1.89
N ALA A 116 12.08 -12.86 0.91
CA ALA A 116 12.33 -13.34 -0.45
C ALA A 116 13.50 -14.33 -0.49
N ALA A 117 14.54 -14.10 0.31
CA ALA A 117 15.69 -15.00 0.42
C ALA A 117 15.29 -16.35 1.02
N ALA A 118 14.45 -16.34 2.07
CA ALA A 118 13.90 -17.56 2.66
C ALA A 118 13.06 -18.39 1.67
N ARG A 119 12.51 -17.77 0.61
CA ARG A 119 11.78 -18.44 -0.47
C ARG A 119 12.63 -18.74 -1.70
N SER A 120 13.95 -18.58 -1.64
CA SER A 120 14.89 -18.75 -2.76
C SER A 120 14.56 -17.90 -3.99
N ALA A 121 13.93 -16.74 -3.80
CA ALA A 121 13.52 -15.83 -4.88
C ALA A 121 14.61 -14.79 -5.16
N THR A 122 15.76 -15.21 -5.70
CA THR A 122 16.98 -14.39 -5.83
C THR A 122 16.76 -13.03 -6.51
N ARG A 123 15.92 -12.95 -7.55
CA ARG A 123 15.61 -11.67 -8.22
C ARG A 123 14.87 -10.69 -7.31
N ALA A 124 13.93 -11.20 -6.51
CA ALA A 124 13.18 -10.38 -5.56
C ALA A 124 14.06 -9.91 -4.40
N VAL A 125 15.01 -10.74 -3.95
CA VAL A 125 16.01 -10.36 -2.94
C VAL A 125 16.79 -9.13 -3.39
N ILE A 126 17.39 -9.19 -4.59
CA ILE A 126 18.18 -8.07 -5.13
C ILE A 126 17.32 -6.81 -5.22
N ALA A 127 16.13 -6.92 -5.80
CA ALA A 127 15.23 -5.78 -5.97
C ALA A 127 14.85 -5.11 -4.64
N TRP A 128 14.61 -5.88 -3.59
CA TRP A 128 14.27 -5.33 -2.27
C TRP A 128 15.47 -4.69 -1.57
N PHE A 129 16.65 -5.31 -1.64
CA PHE A 129 17.85 -4.72 -1.05
C PHE A 129 18.31 -3.44 -1.79
N GLU A 130 18.14 -3.37 -3.11
CA GLU A 130 18.37 -2.14 -3.87
C GLU A 130 17.44 -1.00 -3.41
N GLN A 131 16.16 -1.31 -3.19
CA GLN A 131 15.20 -0.33 -2.65
C GLN A 131 15.55 0.09 -1.22
N ALA A 132 16.01 -0.84 -0.37
CA ALA A 132 16.48 -0.53 0.97
C ALA A 132 17.69 0.43 0.94
N LEU A 133 18.67 0.17 0.07
CA LEU A 133 19.83 1.06 -0.11
C LEU A 133 19.41 2.45 -0.62
N ALA A 134 18.47 2.50 -1.56
CA ALA A 134 17.93 3.77 -2.06
C ALA A 134 17.21 4.57 -0.96
N ALA A 135 16.45 3.91 -0.08
CA ALA A 135 15.83 4.56 1.08
C ALA A 135 16.86 5.04 2.11
N LEU A 136 17.88 4.23 2.41
CA LEU A 136 18.98 4.61 3.29
C LEU A 136 19.69 5.87 2.82
N ALA A 137 19.91 6.02 1.50
CA ALA A 137 20.54 7.20 0.92
C ALA A 137 19.72 8.50 1.10
N ARG A 138 18.43 8.40 1.44
CA ARG A 138 17.53 9.54 1.71
C ARG A 138 17.48 9.94 3.18
N LEU A 139 17.95 9.09 4.09
CA LEU A 139 18.01 9.40 5.51
C LEU A 139 19.13 10.41 5.80
N PRO A 140 18.97 11.26 6.83
CA PRO A 140 20.07 12.09 7.31
C PRO A 140 21.28 11.21 7.63
N ARG A 141 22.47 11.67 7.25
CA ARG A 141 23.71 11.06 7.74
C ARG A 141 24.01 11.71 9.08
N ASP A 142 23.98 10.91 10.14
CA ASP A 142 24.57 11.30 11.43
C ASP A 142 26.08 11.54 11.29
#